data_AF-A0A1T4Y1Q8-F1
#
_entry.id   AF-A0A1T4Y1Q8-F1
#
_cell.length_a   1.000
_cell.length_b   1.000
_cell.length_c   1.000
_cell.angle_alpha   90.00
_cell.angle_beta   90.00
_cell.angle_gamma   90.00
#
_symmetry.space_group_name_H-M   'P 1'
#
loop_
_entity.id
_entity.type
_entity.pdbx_description
1 polymer ?
#
loop_
_entity_poly.entity_id
_entity_poly.type
_entity_poly.pdbx_seq_one_letter_code
_entity_poly.pdbx_strand_id
1 'polypeptide(L)'
;MNRSSETPSTRRRGLPWFPLLTILLGAGAIFYVRSLPEFERNLKSWLTAGIPLLVVLLNILWFLISRRFTWRTKLVGVVVLGALFFGAKQLVKVDGTADGTGMPKLVWRWSKTNANLKGAVGEAKEAVTASTDPRLAQAADVAQFFGPERNGVIQGAKLARDWQATPPKELWRQPIGEGWAAYAVVQGRAYTQEQRGEEELVTCYDLFTGKLLWSHADKARFSQWQSGDGPHATPTVDAGKVYSYGATGLLTCLEAATGKKIWQRSVLEENDLKNIEWGTSSSPLVVDDLVVVTGGRGPAPVLFAFRKETGEPAWKAGEDEASYASPSLAVLAGKRVILSNNARALLVCDPATGKVLLDYAWGDSKWPKASQPLVLDQDRVFLSAGYGMGCLMLKIEATSEGLLTATELWTGMKMKTQFNSPAELAGHAYGLDDGRLACVDLETGDRLWKEGRYASGQTLLVDDLLIVQSEGGAVHLAAAKPEGYEDLGKVEALSSKTWNHPTLAGRYLLVRNDREAVCYELPVRE
;
A
#
# COMPACT_ATOMS: atom_id res chain seq x y z
N MET A 1 77.64 15.59 45.54
CA MET A 1 76.84 16.02 44.37
C MET A 1 75.82 14.94 44.06
N ASN A 2 74.60 15.07 44.60
CA ASN A 2 73.48 14.17 44.30
C ASN A 2 72.84 14.59 42.98
N ARG A 3 72.87 13.72 41.96
CA ARG A 3 71.97 13.80 40.81
C ARG A 3 70.69 13.04 41.18
N SER A 4 69.61 13.77 41.39
CA SER A 4 68.26 13.23 41.49
C SER A 4 67.80 12.75 40.11
N SER A 5 67.54 11.44 40.00
CA SER A 5 66.87 10.83 38.86
C SER A 5 65.35 10.97 39.02
N GLU A 6 64.74 11.92 38.31
CA GLU A 6 63.29 11.96 38.14
C GLU A 6 62.85 10.86 37.15
N THR A 7 62.13 9.86 37.64
CA THR A 7 61.40 8.90 36.81
C THR A 7 60.15 9.55 36.21
N PRO A 8 59.89 9.42 34.89
CA PRO A 8 58.71 10.01 34.28
C PRO A 8 57.46 9.25 34.71
N SER A 9 56.53 9.93 35.39
CA SER A 9 55.22 9.36 35.72
C SER A 9 54.45 9.05 34.43
N THR A 10 54.27 7.77 34.10
CA THR A 10 53.36 7.35 33.04
C THR A 10 51.93 7.58 33.52
N ARG A 11 51.38 8.76 33.25
CA ARG A 11 49.96 9.08 33.48
C ARG A 11 49.11 8.04 32.74
N ARG A 12 48.59 7.03 33.45
CA ARG A 12 47.62 6.07 32.90
C ARG A 12 46.44 6.89 32.37
N ARG A 13 46.32 6.96 31.04
CA ARG A 13 45.21 7.65 30.40
C ARG A 13 43.94 6.85 30.68
N GLY A 14 43.16 7.26 31.69
CA GLY A 14 41.93 6.60 32.12
C GLY A 14 40.98 6.26 30.97
N LEU A 15 40.09 5.29 31.19
CA LEU A 15 39.12 4.80 30.21
C LEU A 15 38.34 5.98 29.58
N PRO A 16 38.13 6.01 28.24
CA PRO A 16 37.36 7.07 27.61
C PRO A 16 35.87 6.89 27.94
N TRP A 17 35.44 7.50 29.05
CA TRP A 17 34.09 7.38 29.57
C TRP A 17 33.02 7.98 28.65
N PHE A 18 33.36 8.99 27.85
CA PHE A 18 32.38 9.65 26.96
C PHE A 18 31.86 8.73 25.84
N PRO A 19 32.72 8.00 25.07
CA PRO A 19 32.24 6.98 24.15
C PRO A 19 31.35 5.91 24.79
N LEU A 20 31.75 5.40 25.95
CA LEU A 20 30.98 4.38 26.66
C LEU A 20 29.61 4.93 27.10
N LEU A 21 29.58 6.15 27.65
CA LEU A 21 28.36 6.81 28.07
C LEU A 21 27.42 7.06 26.90
N THR A 22 27.91 7.61 25.77
CA THR A 22 27.08 7.88 24.59
C THR A 22 26.51 6.60 23.97
N ILE A 23 27.28 5.50 23.95
CA ILE A 23 26.79 4.19 23.51
C ILE A 23 25.68 3.68 24.44
N LEU A 24 25.88 3.73 25.76
CA LEU A 24 24.90 3.28 26.74
C LEU A 24 23.61 4.13 26.69
N LEU A 25 23.74 5.45 26.60
CA LEU A 25 22.59 6.35 26.43
C LEU A 25 21.87 6.09 25.11
N GLY A 26 22.60 5.86 24.02
CA GLY A 26 22.01 5.49 22.74
C GLY A 26 21.24 4.18 22.81
N ALA A 27 21.81 3.15 23.43
CA ALA A 27 21.14 1.86 23.62
C ALA A 27 19.89 2.00 24.50
N GLY A 28 19.98 2.76 25.60
CA GLY A 28 18.83 3.07 26.46
C GLY A 28 17.73 3.85 25.74
N ALA A 29 18.09 4.83 24.92
CA ALA A 29 17.14 5.60 24.12
C ALA A 29 16.44 4.73 23.06
N ILE A 30 17.18 3.84 22.38
CA ILE A 30 16.59 2.88 21.45
C ILE A 30 15.61 1.95 22.17
N PHE A 31 16.00 1.41 23.34
CA PHE A 31 15.12 0.56 24.13
C PHE A 31 13.85 1.31 24.55
N TYR A 32 13.98 2.54 25.03
CA TYR A 32 12.86 3.40 25.41
C TYR A 32 11.91 3.66 24.23
N VAL A 33 12.43 4.12 23.09
CA VAL A 33 11.63 4.32 21.87
C VAL A 33 10.92 3.02 21.46
N ARG A 34 11.61 1.88 21.54
CA ARG A 34 11.08 0.56 21.18
C ARG A 34 10.01 0.07 22.17
N SER A 35 10.08 0.45 23.44
CA SER A 35 9.12 0.04 24.47
C SER A 35 7.83 0.85 24.49
N LEU A 36 7.82 2.06 23.91
CA LEU A 36 6.61 2.89 23.85
C LEU A 36 5.48 2.18 23.05
N PRO A 37 4.35 1.83 23.69
CA PRO A 37 3.18 1.31 23.00
C PRO A 37 2.49 2.43 22.23
N GLU A 38 1.85 2.09 21.10
CA GLU A 38 1.13 3.04 20.22
C GLU A 38 1.95 4.21 19.65
N PHE A 39 3.27 4.20 19.84
CA PHE A 39 4.15 5.16 19.19
C PHE A 39 4.22 4.87 17.69
N GLU A 40 4.03 5.91 16.89
CA GLU A 40 3.92 5.85 15.43
C GLU A 40 5.08 5.05 14.81
N ARG A 41 4.73 4.04 14.00
CA ARG A 41 5.67 3.02 13.49
C ARG A 41 6.84 3.63 12.72
N ASN A 42 6.62 4.64 11.90
CA ASN A 42 7.65 5.22 11.04
C ASN A 42 8.63 6.05 11.84
N LEU A 43 8.15 6.93 12.71
CA LEU A 43 8.94 7.71 13.64
C LEU A 43 9.74 6.82 14.59
N LYS A 44 9.13 5.74 15.08
CA LYS A 44 9.81 4.70 15.87
C LYS A 44 11.01 4.12 15.11
N SER A 45 10.82 3.84 13.83
CA SER A 45 11.85 3.28 12.94
C SER A 45 12.95 4.32 12.65
N TRP A 46 12.58 5.55 12.33
CA TRP A 46 13.50 6.66 12.07
C TRP A 46 14.35 7.01 13.29
N LEU A 47 13.74 7.10 14.48
CA LEU A 47 14.48 7.35 15.73
C LEU A 47 15.41 6.19 16.04
N THR A 48 14.97 4.94 15.87
CA THR A 48 15.84 3.77 16.09
C THR A 48 17.06 3.76 15.16
N ALA A 49 16.90 4.23 13.91
CA ALA A 49 18.01 4.35 12.96
C ALA A 49 18.88 5.61 13.19
N GLY A 50 18.27 6.71 13.61
CA GLY A 50 18.93 8.00 13.83
C GLY A 50 19.77 8.05 15.11
N ILE A 51 19.36 7.38 16.18
CA ILE A 51 20.09 7.36 17.45
C ILE A 51 21.52 6.80 17.27
N PRO A 52 21.76 5.65 16.63
CA PRO A 52 23.12 5.17 16.34
C PRO A 52 23.95 6.18 15.53
N LEU A 53 23.35 6.84 14.53
CA LEU A 53 24.06 7.84 13.73
C LEU A 53 24.47 9.05 14.58
N LEU A 54 23.59 9.52 15.46
CA LEU A 54 23.90 10.58 16.41
C LEU A 54 25.02 10.15 17.38
N VAL A 55 24.98 8.93 17.91
CA VAL A 55 26.04 8.38 18.76
C VAL A 55 27.38 8.37 18.01
N VAL A 56 27.41 7.92 16.75
CA VAL A 56 28.61 7.94 15.92
C VAL A 56 29.11 9.38 15.72
N LEU A 57 28.23 10.32 15.38
CA LEU A 57 28.58 11.74 15.20
C LEU A 57 29.17 12.36 16.48
N LEU A 58 28.56 12.10 17.64
CA LEU A 58 29.06 12.56 18.94
C LEU A 58 30.44 11.97 19.25
N ASN A 59 30.67 10.70 18.88
CA ASN A 59 31.96 10.03 19.07
C ASN A 59 33.04 10.56 18.13
N ILE A 60 32.70 10.86 16.87
CA ILE A 60 33.59 11.53 15.93
C ILE A 60 33.95 12.92 16.44
N LEU A 61 32.96 13.71 16.88
CA LEU A 61 33.20 15.04 17.43
C LEU A 61 34.09 14.97 18.67
N TRP A 62 33.81 14.05 19.61
CA TRP A 62 34.65 13.80 20.76
C TRP A 62 36.08 13.42 20.37
N PHE A 63 36.25 12.53 19.40
CA PHE A 63 37.57 12.14 18.88
C PHE A 63 38.36 13.36 18.35
N LEU A 64 37.69 14.25 17.62
CA LEU A 64 38.30 15.45 17.03
C LEU A 64 38.65 16.52 18.08
N ILE A 65 37.81 16.76 19.08
CA ILE A 65 38.07 17.78 20.11
C ILE A 65 38.95 17.27 21.26
N SER A 66 39.00 15.95 21.48
CA SER A 66 39.72 15.34 22.59
C SER A 66 41.22 15.63 22.50
N ARG A 67 41.79 16.11 23.61
CA ARG A 67 43.25 16.31 23.77
C ARG A 67 44.01 14.97 23.89
N ARG A 68 43.30 13.84 23.92
CA ARG A 68 43.89 12.49 24.02
C ARG A 68 44.63 12.08 22.75
N PHE A 69 44.23 12.57 21.59
CA PHE A 69 44.79 12.17 20.30
C PHE A 69 45.63 13.28 19.69
N THR A 70 46.73 12.89 19.03
CA THR A 70 47.58 13.84 18.30
C THR A 70 46.86 14.33 17.04
N TRP A 71 47.23 15.50 16.53
CA TRP A 71 46.74 16.02 15.25
C TRP A 71 46.91 15.01 14.09
N ARG A 72 48.05 14.32 14.02
CA ARG A 72 48.30 13.29 12.99
C ARG A 72 47.32 12.13 13.10
N THR A 73 47.05 11.64 14.31
CA THR A 73 46.06 10.58 14.54
C THR A 73 44.66 11.01 14.12
N LYS A 74 44.28 12.26 14.42
CA LYS A 74 42.98 12.81 14.01
C LYS A 74 42.85 12.91 12.51
N LEU A 75 43.87 13.42 11.84
CA LEU A 75 43.92 13.54 10.38
C LEU A 75 43.79 12.16 9.70
N VAL A 76 44.56 11.16 10.16
CA VAL A 76 44.44 9.79 9.66
C VAL A 76 43.03 9.24 9.91
N GLY A 77 42.46 9.46 11.10
CA GLY A 77 41.10 9.04 11.41
C GLY A 77 40.05 9.64 10.47
N VAL A 78 40.15 10.93 10.17
CA VAL A 78 39.25 11.62 9.21
C VAL A 78 39.41 11.05 7.80
N VAL A 79 40.65 10.83 7.34
CA VAL A 79 40.92 10.25 6.02
C VAL A 79 40.35 8.83 5.92
N VAL A 80 40.55 8.00 6.94
CA VAL A 80 40.01 6.63 6.98
C VAL A 80 38.48 6.63 7.00
N LEU A 81 37.85 7.46 7.83
CA LEU A 81 36.38 7.59 7.87
C LEU A 81 35.82 8.06 6.53
N GLY A 82 36.47 9.04 5.90
CA GLY A 82 36.12 9.48 4.54
C GLY A 82 36.23 8.34 3.53
N ALA A 83 37.36 7.64 3.51
CA ALA A 83 37.60 6.51 2.60
C ALA A 83 36.57 5.38 2.80
N LEU A 84 36.22 5.05 4.05
CA LEU A 84 35.18 4.07 4.37
C LEU A 84 33.80 4.52 3.91
N PHE A 85 33.45 5.80 4.11
CA PHE A 85 32.17 6.35 3.67
C PHE A 85 32.05 6.33 2.14
N PHE A 86 33.06 6.83 1.42
CA PHE A 86 33.09 6.81 -0.04
C PHE A 86 33.13 5.38 -0.58
N GLY A 87 33.94 4.50 0.03
CA GLY A 87 34.01 3.08 -0.32
C GLY A 87 32.66 2.39 -0.18
N ALA A 88 31.99 2.53 0.98
CA ALA A 88 30.67 1.97 1.22
C ALA A 88 29.64 2.49 0.19
N LYS A 89 29.63 3.80 -0.09
CA LYS A 89 28.75 4.41 -1.11
C LYS A 89 28.96 3.83 -2.52
N GLN A 90 30.18 3.42 -2.86
CA GLN A 90 30.49 2.79 -4.15
C GLN A 90 30.09 1.31 -4.21
N LEU A 91 29.82 0.67 -3.06
CA LEU A 91 29.45 -0.75 -2.98
C LEU A 91 27.94 -0.96 -2.89
N VAL A 92 27.20 -0.01 -2.33
CA VAL A 92 25.75 -0.13 -2.09
C VAL A 92 24.93 0.79 -3.00
N LYS A 93 23.69 0.40 -3.27
CA LYS A 93 22.64 1.23 -3.88
C LYS A 93 21.37 1.16 -3.03
N VAL A 94 20.51 2.18 -3.13
CA VAL A 94 19.16 2.16 -2.55
C VAL A 94 18.23 1.43 -3.51
N ASP A 95 17.48 0.45 -3.00
CA ASP A 95 16.50 -0.36 -3.73
C ASP A 95 15.13 -0.23 -3.04
N GLY A 96 14.53 0.95 -3.12
CA GLY A 96 13.28 1.24 -2.43
C GLY A 96 13.44 1.39 -0.92
N THR A 97 12.37 1.09 -0.20
CA THR A 97 12.35 1.02 1.27
C THR A 97 12.51 -0.40 1.79
N ALA A 98 13.07 -0.54 2.99
CA ALA A 98 13.23 -1.82 3.68
C ALA A 98 11.88 -2.40 4.12
N ASP A 99 10.96 -1.51 4.47
CA ASP A 99 9.53 -1.74 4.69
C ASP A 99 8.77 -0.42 4.42
N GLY A 100 7.45 -0.39 4.54
CA GLY A 100 6.65 0.83 4.33
C GLY A 100 6.91 2.00 5.31
N THR A 101 7.98 1.96 6.11
CA THR A 101 8.37 3.02 7.04
C THR A 101 9.21 4.13 6.41
N GLY A 102 9.57 4.03 5.13
CA GLY A 102 10.42 5.02 4.45
C GLY A 102 11.93 4.83 4.69
N MET A 103 12.34 3.78 5.41
CA MET A 103 13.75 3.45 5.63
C MET A 103 14.40 2.91 4.35
N PRO A 104 15.54 3.43 3.88
CA PRO A 104 16.16 2.99 2.63
C PRO A 104 16.64 1.54 2.72
N LYS A 105 16.29 0.71 1.73
CA LYS A 105 16.83 -0.64 1.58
C LYS A 105 18.16 -0.58 0.84
N LEU A 106 19.26 -0.86 1.55
CA LEU A 106 20.59 -0.91 0.95
C LEU A 106 20.86 -2.31 0.42
N VAL A 107 21.14 -2.41 -0.87
CA VAL A 107 21.57 -3.66 -1.53
C VAL A 107 22.93 -3.46 -2.17
N TRP A 108 23.68 -4.55 -2.35
CA TRP A 108 24.93 -4.50 -3.10
C TRP A 108 24.66 -4.07 -4.54
N ARG A 109 25.52 -3.23 -5.12
CA ARG A 109 25.35 -2.73 -6.50
C ARG A 109 25.26 -3.82 -7.56
N TRP A 110 25.89 -4.98 -7.30
CA TRP A 110 25.86 -6.16 -8.16
C TRP A 110 24.74 -7.15 -7.83
N SER A 111 23.84 -6.82 -6.88
CA SER A 111 22.64 -7.63 -6.64
C SER A 111 21.79 -7.62 -7.90
N LYS A 112 21.37 -8.81 -8.36
CA LYS A 112 20.48 -8.96 -9.50
C LYS A 112 19.15 -8.28 -9.19
N THR A 113 18.96 -7.07 -9.74
CA THR A 113 17.62 -6.50 -9.95
C THR A 113 17.22 -6.96 -11.35
N ASN A 114 16.72 -8.20 -11.46
CA ASN A 114 16.18 -8.71 -12.73
C ASN A 114 14.75 -8.16 -12.87
N ALA A 115 14.26 -7.75 -14.03
CA ALA A 115 14.87 -7.47 -15.31
C ALA A 115 14.06 -6.29 -15.86
N ASN A 116 14.69 -5.36 -16.56
CA ASN A 116 13.96 -4.39 -17.38
C ASN A 116 13.18 -5.19 -18.43
N LEU A 117 11.96 -5.65 -18.11
CA LEU A 117 10.99 -6.06 -19.09
C LEU A 117 10.82 -4.84 -19.98
N LYS A 118 11.28 -4.93 -21.22
CA LYS A 118 11.27 -3.80 -22.16
C LYS A 118 10.03 -3.90 -23.03
N GLY A 119 9.23 -2.84 -22.99
CA GLY A 119 8.18 -2.57 -23.96
C GLY A 119 6.95 -3.46 -23.86
N ALA A 120 5.89 -3.00 -24.53
CA ALA A 120 4.69 -3.77 -24.81
C ALA A 120 5.02 -5.10 -25.50
N VAL A 121 4.36 -6.17 -25.07
CA VAL A 121 4.20 -7.34 -25.93
C VAL A 121 3.07 -6.96 -26.89
N GLY A 122 3.38 -6.85 -28.19
CA GLY A 122 2.52 -6.21 -29.19
C GLY A 122 1.05 -6.65 -29.17
N GLU A 123 0.18 -5.83 -29.78
CA GLU A 123 -1.27 -6.05 -29.89
C GLU A 123 -1.61 -7.52 -30.19
N ALA A 124 -2.67 -8.03 -29.55
CA ALA A 124 -3.13 -9.38 -29.83
C ALA A 124 -3.39 -9.51 -31.33
N LYS A 125 -2.60 -10.37 -32.00
CA LYS A 125 -2.70 -10.58 -33.46
C LYS A 125 -4.05 -11.16 -33.88
N GLU A 126 -4.80 -11.72 -32.92
CA GLU A 126 -6.14 -12.26 -33.08
C GLU A 126 -7.00 -11.87 -31.88
N ALA A 127 -8.31 -11.66 -32.11
CA ALA A 127 -9.25 -11.39 -31.03
C ALA A 127 -9.23 -12.55 -30.03
N VAL A 128 -9.00 -12.23 -28.75
CA VAL A 128 -8.97 -13.24 -27.69
C VAL A 128 -10.39 -13.78 -27.52
N THR A 129 -10.59 -15.04 -27.90
CA THR A 129 -11.88 -15.74 -27.74
C THR A 129 -12.19 -15.98 -26.26
N ALA A 130 -13.46 -16.22 -25.93
CA ALA A 130 -13.87 -16.55 -24.56
C ALA A 130 -13.10 -17.77 -24.05
N SER A 131 -12.71 -17.75 -22.76
CA SER A 131 -12.03 -18.90 -22.15
C SER A 131 -12.95 -20.12 -22.21
N THR A 132 -12.42 -21.23 -22.72
CA THR A 132 -13.11 -22.54 -22.76
C THR A 132 -12.61 -23.47 -21.67
N ASP A 133 -11.80 -22.97 -20.74
CA ASP A 133 -11.26 -23.78 -19.65
C ASP A 133 -12.40 -24.24 -18.71
N PRO A 134 -12.55 -25.56 -18.46
CA PRO A 134 -13.60 -26.07 -17.58
C PRO A 134 -13.53 -25.52 -16.15
N ARG A 135 -12.34 -25.05 -15.71
CA ARG A 135 -12.14 -24.40 -14.41
C ARG A 135 -12.89 -23.09 -14.24
N LEU A 136 -13.36 -22.48 -15.34
CA LEU A 136 -14.17 -21.26 -15.32
C LEU A 136 -15.44 -21.41 -14.47
N ALA A 137 -16.02 -22.62 -14.42
CA ALA A 137 -17.18 -22.91 -13.57
C ALA A 137 -16.91 -22.77 -12.06
N GLN A 138 -15.64 -22.73 -11.64
CA GLN A 138 -15.21 -22.55 -10.25
C GLN A 138 -14.58 -21.18 -10.00
N ALA A 139 -14.48 -20.32 -11.03
CA ALA A 139 -14.01 -18.96 -10.88
C ALA A 139 -15.20 -18.04 -10.57
N ALA A 140 -14.93 -16.93 -9.91
CA ALA A 140 -15.89 -15.85 -9.73
C ALA A 140 -15.31 -14.56 -10.32
N ASP A 141 -16.17 -13.76 -10.93
CA ASP A 141 -15.78 -12.47 -11.46
C ASP A 141 -15.54 -11.49 -10.29
N VAL A 142 -14.38 -10.85 -10.31
CA VAL A 142 -13.99 -9.75 -9.43
C VAL A 142 -13.61 -8.60 -10.32
N ALA A 143 -14.62 -7.88 -10.81
CA ALA A 143 -14.46 -6.94 -11.91
C ALA A 143 -13.71 -5.64 -11.52
N GLN A 144 -13.42 -5.42 -10.24
CA GLN A 144 -12.90 -4.17 -9.74
C GLN A 144 -11.99 -4.34 -8.52
N PHE A 145 -11.38 -3.23 -8.11
CA PHE A 145 -10.55 -3.13 -6.92
C PHE A 145 -11.27 -3.64 -5.66
N PHE A 146 -10.56 -4.47 -4.91
CA PHE A 146 -10.87 -4.83 -3.52
C PHE A 146 -12.19 -5.60 -3.31
N GLY A 147 -12.49 -6.49 -4.24
CA GLY A 147 -13.65 -7.39 -4.17
C GLY A 147 -14.90 -6.80 -4.84
N PRO A 148 -16.01 -7.57 -4.86
CA PRO A 148 -17.24 -7.16 -5.55
C PRO A 148 -17.78 -5.81 -5.09
N GLU A 149 -17.69 -5.52 -3.79
CA GLU A 149 -18.20 -4.29 -3.16
C GLU A 149 -17.10 -3.29 -2.78
N ARG A 150 -15.85 -3.48 -3.23
CA ARG A 150 -14.69 -2.62 -2.93
C ARG A 150 -14.36 -2.46 -1.44
N ASN A 151 -14.72 -3.44 -0.62
CA ASN A 151 -14.57 -3.42 0.84
C ASN A 151 -13.63 -4.52 1.38
N GLY A 152 -13.00 -5.30 0.50
CA GLY A 152 -12.08 -6.37 0.87
C GLY A 152 -12.76 -7.64 1.39
N VAL A 153 -14.08 -7.77 1.22
CA VAL A 153 -14.87 -8.93 1.66
C VAL A 153 -15.26 -9.80 0.47
N ILE A 154 -15.08 -11.11 0.63
CA ILE A 154 -15.47 -12.14 -0.33
C ILE A 154 -16.29 -13.20 0.40
N GLN A 155 -17.41 -13.58 -0.17
CA GLN A 155 -18.34 -14.55 0.43
C GLN A 155 -18.50 -15.78 -0.46
N GLY A 156 -18.79 -16.92 0.16
CA GLY A 156 -19.12 -18.17 -0.51
C GLY A 156 -17.93 -18.96 -1.06
N ALA A 157 -16.69 -18.57 -0.76
CA ALA A 157 -15.49 -19.26 -1.27
C ALA A 157 -15.22 -20.60 -0.58
N LYS A 158 -15.65 -20.74 0.69
CA LYS A 158 -15.56 -21.97 1.49
C LYS A 158 -14.15 -22.56 1.56
N LEU A 159 -13.14 -21.72 1.75
CA LEU A 159 -11.74 -22.17 1.77
C LEU A 159 -11.48 -23.20 2.88
N ALA A 160 -10.64 -24.20 2.58
CA ALA A 160 -10.14 -25.13 3.59
C ALA A 160 -9.27 -24.38 4.61
N ARG A 161 -9.35 -24.80 5.89
CA ARG A 161 -8.66 -24.12 7.01
C ARG A 161 -7.26 -24.64 7.29
N ASP A 162 -6.87 -25.77 6.72
CA ASP A 162 -5.57 -26.37 7.04
C ASP A 162 -4.67 -26.35 5.81
N TRP A 163 -3.91 -25.25 5.67
CA TRP A 163 -2.91 -25.12 4.61
C TRP A 163 -1.65 -25.93 4.86
N GLN A 164 -1.48 -26.52 6.05
CA GLN A 164 -0.37 -27.43 6.31
C GLN A 164 -0.66 -28.82 5.73
N ALA A 165 -1.88 -29.32 5.94
CA ALA A 165 -2.32 -30.59 5.37
C ALA A 165 -2.65 -30.48 3.86
N THR A 166 -3.30 -29.38 3.46
CA THR A 166 -3.72 -29.15 2.07
C THR A 166 -3.24 -27.78 1.60
N PRO A 167 -1.97 -27.64 1.19
CA PRO A 167 -1.44 -26.33 0.80
C PRO A 167 -2.06 -25.83 -0.52
N PRO A 168 -2.12 -24.49 -0.72
CA PRO A 168 -2.42 -23.89 -2.01
C PRO A 168 -1.53 -24.43 -3.12
N LYS A 169 -2.12 -24.72 -4.28
CA LYS A 169 -1.40 -25.24 -5.45
C LYS A 169 -1.04 -24.10 -6.41
N GLU A 170 0.25 -23.86 -6.63
CA GLU A 170 0.70 -22.92 -7.66
C GLU A 170 0.29 -23.42 -9.05
N LEU A 171 -0.48 -22.61 -9.79
CA LEU A 171 -0.88 -22.91 -11.16
C LEU A 171 0.15 -22.38 -12.17
N TRP A 172 0.61 -21.16 -11.95
CA TRP A 172 1.60 -20.51 -12.79
C TRP A 172 2.29 -19.37 -12.04
N ARG A 173 3.47 -19.02 -12.55
CA ARG A 173 4.27 -17.88 -12.13
C ARG A 173 4.87 -17.21 -13.36
N GLN A 174 4.78 -15.89 -13.42
CA GLN A 174 5.25 -15.09 -14.56
C GLN A 174 6.06 -13.88 -14.09
N PRO A 175 7.12 -13.48 -14.81
CA PRO A 175 7.70 -12.16 -14.61
C PRO A 175 6.66 -11.08 -14.98
N ILE A 176 6.60 -10.01 -14.18
CA ILE A 176 5.70 -8.87 -14.40
C ILE A 176 6.48 -7.56 -14.24
N GLY A 177 6.00 -6.49 -14.88
CA GLY A 177 6.55 -5.15 -14.76
C GLY A 177 6.31 -4.54 -13.38
N GLU A 178 6.92 -3.37 -13.15
CA GLU A 178 6.81 -2.64 -11.89
C GLU A 178 5.36 -2.17 -11.66
N GLY A 179 4.96 -1.90 -10.41
CA GLY A 179 3.64 -1.38 -10.07
C GLY A 179 2.92 -2.11 -8.94
N TRP A 180 1.95 -1.43 -8.35
CA TRP A 180 1.26 -1.84 -7.12
C TRP A 180 -0.22 -2.17 -7.31
N ALA A 181 -0.70 -2.18 -8.56
CA ALA A 181 -2.05 -2.58 -8.93
C ALA A 181 -2.34 -4.05 -8.52
N ALA A 182 -3.57 -4.32 -8.10
CA ALA A 182 -4.09 -5.68 -7.98
C ALA A 182 -4.57 -6.19 -9.35
N TYR A 183 -5.38 -7.25 -9.35
CA TYR A 183 -6.07 -7.74 -10.55
C TYR A 183 -7.57 -7.48 -10.46
N ALA A 184 -8.17 -7.13 -11.60
CA ALA A 184 -9.57 -7.42 -11.88
C ALA A 184 -9.66 -8.71 -12.68
N VAL A 185 -10.62 -9.58 -12.37
CA VAL A 185 -10.82 -10.87 -13.04
C VAL A 185 -12.23 -10.96 -13.57
N VAL A 186 -12.39 -11.16 -14.88
CA VAL A 186 -13.68 -11.36 -15.53
C VAL A 186 -13.57 -12.45 -16.59
N GLN A 187 -14.44 -13.45 -16.52
CA GLN A 187 -14.55 -14.53 -17.51
C GLN A 187 -13.22 -15.22 -17.82
N GLY A 188 -12.44 -15.53 -16.78
CA GLY A 188 -11.16 -16.23 -16.90
C GLY A 188 -10.00 -15.35 -17.41
N ARG A 189 -10.17 -14.02 -17.42
CA ARG A 189 -9.13 -13.06 -17.79
C ARG A 189 -8.78 -12.18 -16.60
N ALA A 190 -7.49 -12.01 -16.34
CA ALA A 190 -6.96 -11.20 -15.25
C ALA A 190 -6.31 -9.92 -15.83
N TYR A 191 -6.87 -8.77 -15.48
CA TYR A 191 -6.45 -7.44 -15.94
C TYR A 191 -5.69 -6.73 -14.82
N THR A 192 -4.55 -6.13 -15.13
CA THR A 192 -3.75 -5.34 -14.17
C THR A 192 -3.02 -4.21 -14.89
N GLN A 193 -2.35 -3.35 -14.12
CA GLN A 193 -1.44 -2.35 -14.66
C GLN A 193 -0.01 -2.62 -14.23
N GLU A 194 0.95 -2.33 -15.09
CA GLU A 194 2.38 -2.50 -14.83
C GLU A 194 3.20 -1.43 -15.56
N GLN A 195 4.47 -1.24 -15.21
CA GLN A 195 5.38 -0.34 -15.92
C GLN A 195 6.58 -1.11 -16.44
N ARG A 196 6.96 -0.80 -17.69
CA ARG A 196 8.04 -1.46 -18.43
C ARG A 196 8.92 -0.41 -19.11
N GLY A 197 9.94 0.05 -18.39
CA GLY A 197 10.78 1.17 -18.87
C GLY A 197 10.00 2.49 -18.86
N GLU A 198 9.88 3.14 -20.02
CA GLU A 198 9.24 4.45 -20.17
C GLU A 198 7.74 4.38 -20.47
N GLU A 199 7.12 3.22 -20.25
CA GLU A 199 5.73 2.95 -20.58
C GLU A 199 4.97 2.40 -19.37
N GLU A 200 3.80 2.97 -19.11
CA GLU A 200 2.75 2.38 -18.27
C GLU A 200 1.85 1.53 -19.16
N LEU A 201 1.55 0.31 -18.70
CA LEU A 201 0.82 -0.69 -19.45
C LEU A 201 -0.45 -1.09 -18.71
N VAL A 202 -1.50 -1.37 -19.48
CA VAL A 202 -2.62 -2.22 -19.05
C VAL A 202 -2.42 -3.58 -19.70
N THR A 203 -2.46 -4.64 -18.91
CA THR A 203 -2.20 -6.01 -19.37
C THR A 203 -3.35 -6.94 -19.04
N CYS A 204 -3.57 -7.91 -19.92
CA CYS A 204 -4.55 -8.97 -19.72
C CYS A 204 -3.86 -10.32 -19.82
N TYR A 205 -4.00 -11.12 -18.77
CA TYR A 205 -3.47 -12.48 -18.68
C TYR A 205 -4.63 -13.48 -18.66
N ASP A 206 -4.38 -14.67 -19.19
CA ASP A 206 -5.25 -15.81 -18.95
C ASP A 206 -5.14 -16.25 -17.48
N LEU A 207 -6.27 -16.32 -16.77
CA LEU A 207 -6.33 -16.61 -15.34
C LEU A 207 -5.67 -17.94 -14.98
N PHE A 208 -5.76 -18.94 -15.87
CA PHE A 208 -5.44 -20.31 -15.55
C PHE A 208 -4.05 -20.76 -16.00
N THR A 209 -3.48 -20.06 -16.99
CA THR A 209 -2.17 -20.36 -17.57
C THR A 209 -1.13 -19.26 -17.34
N GLY A 210 -1.58 -18.04 -16.99
CA GLY A 210 -0.72 -16.86 -16.85
C GLY A 210 -0.18 -16.35 -18.18
N LYS A 211 -0.67 -16.88 -19.32
CA LYS A 211 -0.25 -16.39 -20.64
C LYS A 211 -0.74 -14.96 -20.81
N LEU A 212 0.16 -14.04 -21.16
CA LEU A 212 -0.21 -12.70 -21.57
C LEU A 212 -1.01 -12.78 -22.88
N LEU A 213 -2.23 -12.26 -22.85
CA LEU A 213 -3.18 -12.28 -23.96
C LEU A 213 -3.05 -11.01 -24.81
N TRP A 214 -2.99 -9.84 -24.17
CA TRP A 214 -2.72 -8.56 -24.81
C TRP A 214 -2.11 -7.57 -23.81
N SER A 215 -1.45 -6.54 -24.34
CA SER A 215 -1.05 -5.35 -23.59
C SER A 215 -1.33 -4.07 -24.37
N HIS A 216 -1.77 -3.02 -23.67
CA HIS A 216 -1.86 -1.65 -24.16
C HIS A 216 -0.78 -0.84 -23.44
N ALA A 217 -0.01 -0.03 -24.16
CA ALA A 217 1.06 0.78 -23.60
C ALA A 217 0.83 2.26 -23.88
N ASP A 218 1.01 3.07 -22.85
CA ASP A 218 1.04 4.52 -22.94
C ASP A 218 2.45 5.00 -22.59
N LYS A 219 2.94 6.00 -23.34
CA LYS A 219 4.24 6.63 -23.07
C LYS A 219 4.12 7.55 -21.85
N ALA A 220 4.09 6.94 -20.68
CA ALA A 220 4.03 7.56 -19.37
C ALA A 220 4.95 6.78 -18.43
N ARG A 221 5.57 7.48 -17.49
CA ARG A 221 6.41 6.86 -16.47
C ARG A 221 6.26 7.60 -15.15
N PHE A 222 5.95 6.86 -14.10
CA PHE A 222 6.02 7.35 -12.73
C PHE A 222 7.16 6.64 -11.98
N SER A 223 7.99 7.41 -11.27
CA SER A 223 9.07 6.87 -10.46
C SER A 223 9.23 7.64 -9.16
N GLN A 224 9.36 6.90 -8.06
CA GLN A 224 9.54 7.45 -6.74
C GLN A 224 10.42 6.51 -5.91
N TRP A 225 11.44 7.06 -5.25
CA TRP A 225 12.53 6.26 -4.67
C TRP A 225 12.12 5.39 -3.47
N GLN A 226 11.05 5.75 -2.76
CA GLN A 226 10.50 5.02 -1.62
C GLN A 226 9.51 3.95 -2.06
N SER A 227 8.47 4.37 -2.77
CA SER A 227 7.40 3.47 -3.21
C SER A 227 7.88 2.53 -4.29
N GLY A 228 8.84 2.95 -5.10
CA GLY A 228 9.12 2.33 -6.38
C GLY A 228 8.23 2.94 -7.44
N ASP A 229 8.27 2.29 -8.59
CA ASP A 229 7.66 2.76 -9.82
C ASP A 229 6.17 2.42 -9.89
N GLY A 230 5.42 3.27 -10.61
CA GLY A 230 3.98 3.11 -10.83
C GLY A 230 3.68 2.02 -11.85
N PRO A 231 2.41 1.78 -12.25
CA PRO A 231 1.14 2.33 -11.77
C PRO A 231 0.55 1.60 -10.56
N HIS A 232 -0.39 2.23 -9.84
CA HIS A 232 -0.88 1.75 -8.54
C HIS A 232 -2.36 1.34 -8.54
N ALA A 233 -3.17 1.99 -9.38
CA ALA A 233 -4.61 1.74 -9.45
C ALA A 233 -4.91 0.37 -10.07
N THR A 234 -5.93 -0.31 -9.55
CA THR A 234 -6.44 -1.53 -10.17
C THR A 234 -7.50 -1.16 -11.20
N PRO A 235 -7.45 -1.69 -12.43
CA PRO A 235 -8.48 -1.45 -13.43
C PRO A 235 -9.85 -1.95 -12.99
N THR A 236 -10.89 -1.36 -13.56
CA THR A 236 -12.28 -1.85 -13.43
C THR A 236 -12.78 -2.32 -14.79
N VAL A 237 -13.41 -3.48 -14.82
CA VAL A 237 -14.01 -4.09 -16.01
C VAL A 237 -15.52 -3.91 -15.93
N ASP A 238 -16.13 -3.29 -16.93
CA ASP A 238 -17.58 -3.16 -17.02
C ASP A 238 -18.03 -3.28 -18.48
N ALA A 239 -19.09 -4.05 -18.73
CA ALA A 239 -19.72 -4.19 -20.04
C ALA A 239 -18.75 -4.37 -21.22
N GLY A 240 -17.74 -5.23 -21.08
CA GLY A 240 -16.75 -5.52 -22.13
C GLY A 240 -15.67 -4.45 -22.32
N LYS A 241 -15.54 -3.49 -21.39
CA LYS A 241 -14.52 -2.44 -21.38
C LYS A 241 -13.67 -2.51 -20.13
N VAL A 242 -12.43 -2.05 -20.23
CA VAL A 242 -11.49 -1.90 -19.11
C VAL A 242 -11.23 -0.42 -18.91
N TYR A 243 -11.43 0.06 -17.69
CA TYR A 243 -11.15 1.42 -17.24
C TYR A 243 -9.94 1.38 -16.33
N SER A 244 -8.87 2.07 -16.71
CA SER A 244 -7.60 2.12 -15.96
C SER A 244 -7.19 3.55 -15.66
N TYR A 245 -6.50 3.77 -14.54
CA TYR A 245 -5.96 5.09 -14.19
C TYR A 245 -4.47 4.97 -13.89
N GLY A 246 -3.65 5.49 -14.79
CA GLY A 246 -2.18 5.47 -14.66
C GLY A 246 -1.68 6.30 -13.49
N ALA A 247 -0.45 6.05 -12.99
CA ALA A 247 0.09 6.81 -11.86
C ALA A 247 0.33 8.28 -12.20
N THR A 248 0.47 8.61 -13.49
CA THR A 248 0.54 9.99 -14.02
C THR A 248 -0.82 10.66 -14.23
N GLY A 249 -1.94 10.00 -13.88
CA GLY A 249 -3.28 10.55 -14.03
C GLY A 249 -3.90 10.38 -15.42
N LEU A 250 -3.47 9.36 -16.16
CA LEU A 250 -4.01 9.01 -17.46
C LEU A 250 -5.19 8.05 -17.29
N LEU A 251 -6.42 8.52 -17.52
CA LEU A 251 -7.63 7.71 -17.49
C LEU A 251 -7.87 7.13 -18.89
N THR A 252 -7.78 5.82 -19.02
CA THR A 252 -7.88 5.12 -20.30
C THR A 252 -9.06 4.15 -20.28
N CYS A 253 -9.83 4.12 -21.37
CA CYS A 253 -10.84 3.11 -21.63
C CYS A 253 -10.41 2.24 -22.82
N LEU A 254 -10.39 0.93 -22.59
CA LEU A 254 -9.98 -0.08 -23.56
C LEU A 254 -11.11 -1.08 -23.81
N GLU A 255 -11.14 -1.66 -25.00
CA GLU A 255 -11.91 -2.87 -25.27
C GLU A 255 -11.29 -4.06 -24.51
N ALA A 256 -12.08 -4.74 -23.67
CA ALA A 256 -11.56 -5.81 -22.81
C ALA A 256 -11.04 -7.03 -23.59
N ALA A 257 -11.58 -7.29 -24.77
CA ALA A 257 -11.20 -8.44 -25.59
C ALA A 257 -9.84 -8.27 -26.29
N THR A 258 -9.47 -7.04 -26.63
CA THR A 258 -8.32 -6.77 -27.51
C THR A 258 -7.26 -5.85 -26.88
N GLY A 259 -7.64 -5.09 -25.86
CA GLY A 259 -6.82 -4.00 -25.33
C GLY A 259 -6.84 -2.74 -26.18
N LYS A 260 -7.65 -2.67 -27.24
CA LYS A 260 -7.71 -1.50 -28.12
C LYS A 260 -8.27 -0.29 -27.39
N LYS A 261 -7.58 0.84 -27.48
CA LYS A 261 -8.04 2.12 -26.93
C LYS A 261 -9.35 2.59 -27.57
N ILE A 262 -10.35 2.87 -26.73
CA ILE A 262 -11.63 3.48 -27.09
C ILE A 262 -11.52 5.00 -26.90
N TRP A 263 -11.15 5.44 -25.70
CA TRP A 263 -10.91 6.85 -25.38
C TRP A 263 -9.88 6.98 -24.26
N GLN A 264 -9.31 8.17 -24.08
CA GLN A 264 -8.32 8.47 -23.04
C GLN A 264 -8.33 9.95 -22.66
N ARG A 265 -8.11 10.25 -21.38
CA ARG A 265 -8.08 11.61 -20.80
C ARG A 265 -6.88 11.78 -19.89
N SER A 266 -6.22 12.92 -19.97
CA SER A 266 -5.12 13.29 -19.06
C SER A 266 -5.71 14.10 -17.90
N VAL A 267 -6.27 13.43 -16.89
CA VAL A 267 -7.09 14.06 -15.84
C VAL A 267 -6.33 15.17 -15.12
N LEU A 268 -5.06 14.98 -14.80
CA LEU A 268 -4.28 16.03 -14.12
C LEU A 268 -3.97 17.21 -15.03
N GLU A 269 -3.53 16.95 -16.26
CA GLU A 269 -3.17 17.99 -17.23
C GLU A 269 -4.38 18.82 -17.66
N GLU A 270 -5.50 18.17 -17.99
CA GLU A 270 -6.76 18.83 -18.39
C GLU A 270 -7.35 19.73 -17.30
N ASN A 271 -6.85 19.62 -16.06
CA ASN A 271 -7.36 20.33 -14.89
C ASN A 271 -6.29 21.14 -14.15
N ASP A 272 -5.11 21.33 -14.76
CA ASP A 272 -3.98 22.08 -14.18
C ASP A 272 -3.54 21.58 -12.79
N LEU A 273 -3.67 20.28 -12.55
CA LEU A 273 -3.31 19.65 -11.28
C LEU A 273 -1.90 19.07 -11.33
N LYS A 274 -1.18 19.21 -10.22
CA LYS A 274 0.09 18.48 -10.03
C LYS A 274 -0.21 17.06 -9.55
N ASN A 275 0.69 16.14 -9.86
CA ASN A 275 0.62 14.79 -9.29
C ASN A 275 0.90 14.83 -7.77
N ILE A 276 0.40 13.81 -7.06
CA ILE A 276 0.69 13.57 -5.64
C ILE A 276 2.04 12.88 -5.47
N GLU A 277 2.65 12.99 -4.29
CA GLU A 277 4.04 12.58 -4.01
C GLU A 277 4.35 11.14 -4.44
N TRP A 278 3.45 10.20 -4.15
CA TRP A 278 3.59 8.79 -4.50
C TRP A 278 2.75 8.39 -5.72
N GLY A 279 2.30 9.34 -6.54
CA GLY A 279 1.53 9.04 -7.76
C GLY A 279 0.07 8.69 -7.51
N THR A 280 -0.80 9.04 -8.46
CA THR A 280 -2.23 8.76 -8.33
C THR A 280 -2.50 7.25 -8.19
N SER A 281 -3.42 6.91 -7.27
CA SER A 281 -3.71 5.51 -6.90
C SER A 281 -5.22 5.20 -6.92
N SER A 282 -5.99 6.00 -7.67
CA SER A 282 -7.44 5.92 -7.74
C SER A 282 -7.89 4.79 -8.66
N SER A 283 -8.29 3.65 -8.09
CA SER A 283 -8.91 2.59 -8.88
C SER A 283 -10.28 3.08 -9.40
N PRO A 284 -10.52 3.15 -10.72
CA PRO A 284 -11.73 3.75 -11.27
C PRO A 284 -13.01 3.14 -10.69
N LEU A 285 -13.94 3.99 -10.23
CA LEU A 285 -15.28 3.57 -9.84
C LEU A 285 -16.20 3.71 -11.05
N VAL A 286 -16.73 2.60 -11.55
CA VAL A 286 -17.80 2.63 -12.56
C VAL A 286 -19.14 2.63 -11.84
N VAL A 287 -19.98 3.61 -12.14
CA VAL A 287 -21.28 3.81 -11.51
C VAL A 287 -22.26 4.32 -12.55
N ASP A 288 -23.30 3.55 -12.82
CA ASP A 288 -24.26 3.80 -13.91
C ASP A 288 -23.56 4.00 -15.26
N ASP A 289 -23.63 5.20 -15.83
CA ASP A 289 -22.98 5.60 -17.09
C ASP A 289 -21.70 6.42 -16.88
N LEU A 290 -21.19 6.46 -15.66
CA LEU A 290 -20.02 7.24 -15.26
C LEU A 290 -18.84 6.37 -14.86
N VAL A 291 -17.64 6.91 -15.08
CA VAL A 291 -16.39 6.46 -14.46
C VAL A 291 -15.83 7.61 -13.63
N VAL A 292 -15.52 7.33 -12.37
CA VAL A 292 -15.13 8.33 -11.36
C VAL A 292 -13.74 8.02 -10.83
N VAL A 293 -12.88 9.03 -10.80
CA VAL A 293 -11.50 8.96 -10.28
C VAL A 293 -11.17 10.21 -9.45
N THR A 294 -10.11 10.13 -8.65
CA THR A 294 -9.59 11.28 -7.91
C THR A 294 -8.58 12.08 -8.73
N GLY A 295 -8.49 13.37 -8.44
CA GLY A 295 -7.51 14.29 -9.01
C GLY A 295 -6.11 14.16 -8.42
N GLY A 296 -5.43 15.30 -8.33
CA GLY A 296 -4.07 15.43 -7.84
C GLY A 296 -3.96 16.38 -6.64
N ARG A 297 -2.88 17.17 -6.64
CA ARG A 297 -2.48 18.03 -5.55
C ARG A 297 -3.18 19.39 -5.57
N GLY A 298 -3.48 19.94 -4.39
CA GLY A 298 -3.95 21.31 -4.19
C GLY A 298 -5.44 21.42 -3.81
N PRO A 299 -5.90 22.59 -3.32
CA PRO A 299 -7.29 22.84 -2.98
C PRO A 299 -8.12 23.06 -4.25
N ALA A 300 -8.39 21.98 -4.98
CA ALA A 300 -9.05 21.97 -6.26
C ALA A 300 -10.12 20.87 -6.29
N PRO A 301 -10.91 20.74 -7.36
CA PRO A 301 -11.79 19.59 -7.54
C PRO A 301 -11.05 18.28 -7.30
N VAL A 302 -11.51 17.47 -6.34
CA VAL A 302 -10.81 16.23 -5.93
C VAL A 302 -11.41 15.00 -6.61
N LEU A 303 -12.69 15.02 -6.98
CA LEU A 303 -13.34 13.97 -7.75
C LEU A 303 -13.70 14.46 -9.16
N PHE A 304 -13.51 13.58 -10.12
CA PHE A 304 -13.82 13.80 -11.53
C PHE A 304 -14.63 12.62 -12.05
N ALA A 305 -15.79 12.92 -12.64
CA ALA A 305 -16.61 11.94 -13.32
C ALA A 305 -16.62 12.19 -14.83
N PHE A 306 -16.53 11.11 -15.59
CA PHE A 306 -16.58 11.11 -17.04
C PHE A 306 -17.63 10.13 -17.52
N ARG A 307 -18.27 10.40 -18.66
CA ARG A 307 -19.15 9.44 -19.33
C ARG A 307 -18.34 8.21 -19.73
N LYS A 308 -18.74 7.03 -19.25
CA LYS A 308 -17.96 5.79 -19.41
C LYS A 308 -17.80 5.35 -20.87
N GLU A 309 -18.72 5.75 -21.74
CA GLU A 309 -18.69 5.40 -23.17
C GLU A 309 -17.80 6.31 -24.00
N THR A 310 -17.72 7.60 -23.66
CA THR A 310 -17.11 8.64 -24.52
C THR A 310 -15.88 9.30 -23.90
N GLY A 311 -15.71 9.23 -22.58
CA GLY A 311 -14.69 9.97 -21.83
C GLY A 311 -14.99 11.46 -21.68
N GLU A 312 -16.21 11.91 -22.02
CA GLU A 312 -16.60 13.31 -21.86
C GLU A 312 -16.76 13.66 -20.37
N PRO A 313 -16.26 14.81 -19.89
CA PRO A 313 -16.46 15.24 -18.50
C PRO A 313 -17.95 15.39 -18.17
N ALA A 314 -18.38 14.78 -17.07
CA ALA A 314 -19.76 14.85 -16.59
C ALA A 314 -19.89 15.86 -15.44
N TRP A 315 -19.07 15.70 -14.39
CA TRP A 315 -19.04 16.61 -13.25
C TRP A 315 -17.69 16.55 -12.52
N LYS A 316 -17.45 17.54 -11.67
CA LYS A 316 -16.31 17.62 -10.75
C LYS A 316 -16.83 17.97 -9.35
N ALA A 317 -16.20 17.45 -8.29
CA ALA A 317 -16.72 17.63 -6.93
C ALA A 317 -15.63 17.77 -5.86
N GLY A 318 -15.97 18.53 -4.80
CA GLY A 318 -15.19 18.75 -3.58
C GLY A 318 -13.95 19.61 -3.77
N GLU A 319 -13.52 20.35 -2.76
CA GLU A 319 -12.24 21.10 -2.78
C GLU A 319 -11.27 20.46 -1.78
N ASP A 320 -10.35 19.63 -2.30
CA ASP A 320 -9.36 18.91 -1.50
C ASP A 320 -8.19 18.42 -2.38
N GLU A 321 -7.13 17.95 -1.74
CA GLU A 321 -6.05 17.22 -2.37
C GLU A 321 -6.35 15.71 -2.34
N ALA A 322 -6.10 15.02 -3.46
CA ALA A 322 -6.28 13.58 -3.52
C ALA A 322 -5.34 12.85 -2.54
N SER A 323 -5.83 11.74 -1.98
CA SER A 323 -4.99 10.80 -1.24
C SER A 323 -4.93 9.45 -1.98
N TYR A 324 -4.75 8.35 -1.25
CA TYR A 324 -4.43 7.05 -1.84
C TYR A 324 -5.56 6.02 -1.70
N ALA A 325 -6.69 6.41 -1.10
CA ALA A 325 -7.94 5.65 -1.14
C ALA A 325 -8.64 5.83 -2.49
N SER A 326 -9.51 4.88 -2.84
CA SER A 326 -10.25 4.91 -4.10
C SER A 326 -11.71 5.31 -3.81
N PRO A 327 -12.43 5.93 -4.76
CA PRO A 327 -13.84 6.20 -4.58
C PRO A 327 -14.62 4.89 -4.44
N SER A 328 -15.68 4.90 -3.62
CA SER A 328 -16.58 3.77 -3.42
C SER A 328 -18.04 4.23 -3.42
N LEU A 329 -18.95 3.34 -3.81
CA LEU A 329 -20.39 3.58 -3.81
C LEU A 329 -21.00 2.95 -2.56
N ALA A 330 -21.90 3.66 -1.89
CA ALA A 330 -22.65 3.11 -0.76
C ALA A 330 -24.05 3.71 -0.66
N VAL A 331 -24.83 3.22 0.29
CA VAL A 331 -26.07 3.84 0.74
C VAL A 331 -25.88 4.35 2.16
N LEU A 332 -26.09 5.65 2.38
CA LEU A 332 -26.00 6.30 3.69
C LEU A 332 -27.23 7.16 3.92
N ALA A 333 -27.88 6.98 5.06
CA ALA A 333 -29.15 7.62 5.43
C ALA A 333 -30.20 7.52 4.31
N GLY A 334 -30.30 6.34 3.69
CA GLY A 334 -31.20 6.05 2.57
C GLY A 334 -30.83 6.70 1.24
N LYS A 335 -29.67 7.37 1.13
CA LYS A 335 -29.19 8.00 -0.11
C LYS A 335 -28.04 7.19 -0.71
N ARG A 336 -28.10 6.94 -2.01
CA ARG A 336 -26.98 6.38 -2.77
C ARG A 336 -25.92 7.46 -2.98
N VAL A 337 -24.69 7.22 -2.56
CA VAL A 337 -23.61 8.22 -2.48
C VAL A 337 -22.25 7.65 -2.86
N ILE A 338 -21.36 8.52 -3.37
CA ILE A 338 -19.93 8.20 -3.54
C ILE A 338 -19.17 8.71 -2.32
N LEU A 339 -18.33 7.87 -1.72
CA LEU A 339 -17.39 8.24 -0.67
C LEU A 339 -15.98 8.36 -1.27
N SER A 340 -15.24 9.40 -0.87
CA SER A 340 -13.82 9.57 -1.20
C SER A 340 -13.05 10.07 0.01
N ASN A 341 -12.07 9.27 0.46
CA ASN A 341 -11.20 9.63 1.58
C ASN A 341 -9.95 10.35 1.05
N ASN A 342 -9.93 11.67 1.18
CA ASN A 342 -8.96 12.57 0.57
C ASN A 342 -7.99 13.14 1.62
N ALA A 343 -7.03 13.98 1.25
CA ALA A 343 -6.01 14.46 2.17
C ALA A 343 -6.57 15.17 3.41
N ARG A 344 -7.51 16.11 3.24
CA ARG A 344 -8.13 16.83 4.36
C ARG A 344 -9.36 16.11 4.91
N ALA A 345 -10.21 15.54 4.05
CA ALA A 345 -11.55 15.13 4.46
C ALA A 345 -12.05 13.82 3.86
N LEU A 346 -13.03 13.23 4.55
CA LEU A 346 -13.98 12.31 3.92
C LEU A 346 -15.02 13.14 3.18
N LEU A 347 -15.03 13.04 1.86
CA LEU A 347 -16.02 13.64 0.99
C LEU A 347 -17.11 12.61 0.68
N VAL A 348 -18.38 13.02 0.77
CA VAL A 348 -19.52 12.24 0.31
C VAL A 348 -20.32 13.07 -0.69
N CYS A 349 -20.56 12.55 -1.89
CA CYS A 349 -21.30 13.26 -2.93
C CYS A 349 -22.38 12.42 -3.59
N ASP A 350 -23.34 13.11 -4.22
CA ASP A 350 -24.35 12.51 -5.07
C ASP A 350 -23.70 11.93 -6.35
N PRO A 351 -23.92 10.65 -6.70
CA PRO A 351 -23.24 10.02 -7.84
C PRO A 351 -23.63 10.62 -9.19
N ALA A 352 -24.85 11.11 -9.34
CA ALA A 352 -25.37 11.60 -10.62
C ALA A 352 -24.90 13.01 -10.94
N THR A 353 -24.78 13.87 -9.91
CA THR A 353 -24.55 15.31 -10.07
C THR A 353 -23.19 15.78 -9.55
N GLY A 354 -22.53 14.98 -8.71
CA GLY A 354 -21.33 15.42 -7.99
C GLY A 354 -21.62 16.41 -6.86
N LYS A 355 -22.90 16.68 -6.53
CA LYS A 355 -23.25 17.57 -5.42
C LYS A 355 -22.67 17.03 -4.11
N VAL A 356 -21.83 17.81 -3.44
CA VAL A 356 -21.29 17.46 -2.13
C VAL A 356 -22.42 17.44 -1.11
N LEU A 357 -22.56 16.31 -0.41
CA LEU A 357 -23.56 16.07 0.62
C LEU A 357 -22.96 16.11 2.02
N LEU A 358 -21.69 15.73 2.16
CA LEU A 358 -20.91 15.85 3.40
C LEU A 358 -19.44 16.10 3.05
N ASP A 359 -18.80 16.97 3.82
CA ASP A 359 -17.36 17.20 3.84
C ASP A 359 -16.90 17.15 5.30
N TYR A 360 -16.40 16.00 5.73
CA TYR A 360 -15.99 15.78 7.11
C TYR A 360 -14.48 15.86 7.24
N ALA A 361 -13.99 16.93 7.88
CA ALA A 361 -12.57 17.17 8.06
C ALA A 361 -11.93 16.12 8.99
N TRP A 362 -10.98 15.37 8.46
CA TRP A 362 -10.19 14.39 9.20
C TRP A 362 -8.83 14.16 8.53
N GLY A 363 -7.85 14.97 8.93
CA GLY A 363 -6.48 14.93 8.40
C GLY A 363 -6.05 16.22 7.71
N ASP A 364 -4.91 16.12 7.03
CA ASP A 364 -4.29 17.19 6.26
C ASP A 364 -3.43 16.59 5.12
N SER A 365 -2.77 17.44 4.34
CA SER A 365 -1.86 17.02 3.26
C SER A 365 -0.51 16.49 3.73
N LYS A 366 -0.28 16.33 5.04
CA LYS A 366 1.00 15.88 5.58
C LYS A 366 1.17 14.37 5.45
N TRP A 367 0.10 13.61 5.64
CA TRP A 367 0.17 12.15 5.74
C TRP A 367 -0.78 11.45 4.76
N PRO A 368 -0.32 10.38 4.09
CA PRO A 368 -1.16 9.68 3.14
C PRO A 368 -2.25 8.87 3.85
N LYS A 369 -3.46 8.92 3.29
CA LYS A 369 -4.58 8.06 3.65
C LYS A 369 -4.86 7.10 2.50
N ALA A 370 -4.49 5.83 2.70
CA ALA A 370 -4.70 4.77 1.71
C ALA A 370 -5.89 3.84 2.05
N SER A 371 -6.31 3.83 3.31
CA SER A 371 -7.42 3.00 3.78
C SER A 371 -8.74 3.43 3.15
N GLN A 372 -9.50 2.46 2.63
CA GLN A 372 -10.89 2.67 2.23
C GLN A 372 -11.75 3.01 3.44
N PRO A 373 -12.76 3.89 3.29
CA PRO A 373 -13.85 4.00 4.26
C PRO A 373 -14.60 2.67 4.37
N LEU A 374 -14.85 2.23 5.60
CA LEU A 374 -15.65 1.04 5.87
C LEU A 374 -17.07 1.47 6.23
N VAL A 375 -18.00 1.27 5.30
CA VAL A 375 -19.42 1.55 5.52
C VAL A 375 -20.05 0.36 6.23
N LEU A 376 -20.81 0.64 7.28
CA LEU A 376 -21.40 -0.31 8.20
C LEU A 376 -22.91 -0.09 8.31
N ASP A 377 -23.59 -1.08 8.86
CA ASP A 377 -25.01 -0.98 9.21
C ASP A 377 -25.30 0.23 10.09
N GLN A 378 -26.57 0.66 10.05
CA GLN A 378 -27.08 1.82 10.77
C GLN A 378 -26.34 3.12 10.40
N ASP A 379 -25.98 3.27 9.11
CA ASP A 379 -25.35 4.46 8.55
C ASP A 379 -24.07 4.87 9.30
N ARG A 380 -23.27 3.88 9.69
CA ARG A 380 -21.98 4.11 10.33
C ARG A 380 -20.85 4.05 9.31
N VAL A 381 -19.84 4.88 9.50
CA VAL A 381 -18.64 4.89 8.66
C VAL A 381 -17.42 4.86 9.55
N PHE A 382 -16.65 3.78 9.43
CA PHE A 382 -15.37 3.63 10.11
C PHE A 382 -14.24 4.12 9.21
N LEU A 383 -13.39 4.99 9.76
CA LEU A 383 -12.21 5.51 9.08
C LEU A 383 -10.96 5.13 9.87
N SER A 384 -9.89 4.75 9.17
CA SER A 384 -8.60 4.47 9.79
C SER A 384 -7.45 4.92 8.88
N ALA A 385 -6.37 5.36 9.50
CA ALA A 385 -5.18 5.85 8.82
C ALA A 385 -3.93 5.65 9.69
N GLY A 386 -2.80 5.44 9.02
CA GLY A 386 -1.49 5.31 9.62
C GLY A 386 -0.92 6.63 10.15
N TYR A 387 0.40 6.68 10.32
CA TYR A 387 1.15 7.92 10.60
C TYR A 387 0.68 8.69 11.84
N GLY A 388 0.13 7.97 12.82
CA GLY A 388 -0.33 8.56 14.08
C GLY A 388 -1.73 9.16 14.02
N MET A 389 -2.48 9.00 12.93
CA MET A 389 -3.86 9.48 12.81
C MET A 389 -4.86 8.62 13.58
N GLY A 390 -4.69 7.29 13.57
CA GLY A 390 -5.57 6.38 14.29
C GLY A 390 -6.83 6.05 13.50
N CYS A 391 -7.95 5.98 14.19
CA CYS A 391 -9.24 5.62 13.63
C CYS A 391 -10.40 6.31 14.35
N LEU A 392 -11.55 6.41 13.70
CA LEU A 392 -12.78 6.88 14.30
C LEU A 392 -14.00 6.20 13.69
N MET A 393 -15.11 6.28 14.42
CA MET A 393 -16.43 5.89 13.96
C MET A 393 -17.32 7.11 13.80
N LEU A 394 -17.95 7.23 12.64
CA LEU A 394 -18.95 8.26 12.36
C LEU A 394 -20.33 7.64 12.29
N LYS A 395 -21.32 8.36 12.83
CA LYS A 395 -22.73 8.17 12.51
C LYS A 395 -23.13 9.21 11.47
N ILE A 396 -23.69 8.76 10.36
CA ILE A 396 -24.17 9.61 9.27
C ILE A 396 -25.68 9.74 9.34
N GLU A 397 -26.17 10.96 9.20
CA GLU A 397 -27.59 11.29 9.28
C GLU A 397 -27.98 12.29 8.19
N ALA A 398 -29.22 12.22 7.71
CA ALA A 398 -29.74 13.18 6.75
C ALA A 398 -30.31 14.42 7.46
N THR A 399 -30.00 15.60 6.94
CA THR A 399 -30.63 16.84 7.38
C THR A 399 -31.97 17.06 6.68
N SER A 400 -32.79 17.98 7.21
CA SER A 400 -34.05 18.42 6.58
C SER A 400 -33.84 19.03 5.19
N GLU A 401 -32.65 19.55 4.90
CA GLU A 401 -32.27 20.15 3.62
C GLU A 401 -31.74 19.12 2.61
N GLY A 402 -31.73 17.83 2.98
CA GLY A 402 -31.28 16.74 2.13
C GLY A 402 -29.76 16.60 2.01
N LEU A 403 -29.00 17.32 2.82
CA LEU A 403 -27.56 17.12 3.04
C LEU A 403 -27.33 15.99 4.05
N LEU A 404 -26.05 15.65 4.28
CA LEU A 404 -25.63 14.68 5.28
C LEU A 404 -24.80 15.38 6.37
N THR A 405 -24.98 14.94 7.61
CA THR A 405 -24.16 15.32 8.76
C THR A 405 -23.46 14.09 9.32
N ALA A 406 -22.29 14.30 9.94
CA ALA A 406 -21.55 13.25 10.60
C ALA A 406 -21.31 13.60 12.07
N THR A 407 -21.60 12.64 12.95
CA THR A 407 -21.32 12.72 14.38
C THR A 407 -20.26 11.68 14.74
N GLU A 408 -19.18 12.11 15.38
CA GLU A 408 -18.18 11.19 15.91
C GLU A 408 -18.77 10.40 17.09
N LEU A 409 -18.83 9.07 16.96
CA LEU A 409 -19.25 8.17 18.03
C LEU A 409 -18.08 7.89 18.98
N TRP A 410 -16.90 7.63 18.41
CA TRP A 410 -15.66 7.45 19.13
C TRP A 410 -14.44 7.64 18.20
N THR A 411 -13.28 7.90 18.81
CA THR A 411 -11.99 8.02 18.14
C THR A 411 -10.89 7.37 18.96
N GLY A 412 -9.81 6.89 18.33
CA GLY A 412 -8.72 6.27 19.05
C GLY A 412 -7.53 5.84 18.19
N MET A 413 -6.49 5.35 18.86
CA MET A 413 -5.24 4.89 18.24
C MET A 413 -5.18 3.37 18.06
N LYS A 414 -6.34 2.70 18.06
CA LYS A 414 -6.45 1.24 18.20
C LYS A 414 -6.44 0.49 16.87
N MET A 415 -6.64 1.19 15.75
CA MET A 415 -6.42 0.68 14.39
C MET A 415 -5.73 1.78 13.57
N LYS A 416 -4.48 1.57 13.17
CA LYS A 416 -3.69 2.50 12.35
C LYS A 416 -3.37 1.86 11.00
N THR A 417 -4.32 1.90 10.08
CA THR A 417 -4.17 1.27 8.78
C THR A 417 -3.29 2.13 7.88
N GLN A 418 -2.06 1.67 7.62
CA GLN A 418 -1.12 2.37 6.74
C GLN A 418 -1.54 2.20 5.28
N PHE A 419 -1.08 1.13 4.62
CA PHE A 419 -1.45 0.80 3.23
C PHE A 419 -2.61 -0.19 3.13
N ASN A 420 -3.13 -0.62 4.28
CA ASN A 420 -4.18 -1.62 4.40
C ASN A 420 -5.55 -0.95 4.53
N SER A 421 -6.60 -1.72 4.28
CA SER A 421 -7.98 -1.35 4.62
C SER A 421 -8.60 -2.49 5.44
N PRO A 422 -9.23 -2.20 6.59
CA PRO A 422 -9.84 -3.22 7.43
C PRO A 422 -11.17 -3.68 6.82
N ALA A 423 -11.52 -4.93 7.08
CA ALA A 423 -12.80 -5.53 6.71
C ALA A 423 -13.63 -5.84 7.97
N GLU A 424 -14.95 -5.77 7.85
CA GLU A 424 -15.87 -6.10 8.95
C GLU A 424 -16.36 -7.54 8.87
N LEU A 425 -16.46 -8.18 10.04
CA LEU A 425 -17.21 -9.41 10.24
C LEU A 425 -17.88 -9.40 11.62
N ALA A 426 -19.20 -9.46 11.64
CA ALA A 426 -20.02 -9.64 12.84
C ALA A 426 -19.71 -8.62 13.96
N GLY A 427 -19.67 -7.33 13.63
CA GLY A 427 -19.41 -6.23 14.56
C GLY A 427 -17.94 -5.96 14.84
N HIS A 428 -17.01 -6.66 14.19
CA HIS A 428 -15.59 -6.54 14.45
C HIS A 428 -14.81 -6.19 13.17
N ALA A 429 -13.88 -5.24 13.28
CA ALA A 429 -12.96 -4.92 12.20
C ALA A 429 -11.66 -5.70 12.31
N TYR A 430 -11.26 -6.32 11.21
CA TYR A 430 -10.00 -7.04 11.05
C TYR A 430 -9.12 -6.34 10.02
N GLY A 431 -7.90 -6.00 10.42
CA GLY A 431 -6.96 -5.29 9.54
C GLY A 431 -5.57 -5.14 10.16
N LEU A 432 -4.65 -4.51 9.43
CA LEU A 432 -3.28 -4.29 9.87
C LEU A 432 -3.14 -2.95 10.61
N ASP A 433 -3.00 -3.03 11.94
CA ASP A 433 -2.67 -1.90 12.80
C ASP A 433 -1.14 -1.73 12.87
N ASP A 434 -0.59 -0.80 12.09
CA ASP A 434 0.86 -0.61 11.92
C ASP A 434 1.60 -1.93 11.59
N GLY A 435 1.00 -2.71 10.69
CA GLY A 435 1.59 -3.94 10.15
C GLY A 435 1.54 -5.16 11.07
N ARG A 436 0.69 -5.12 12.11
CA ARG A 436 0.29 -6.31 12.87
C ARG A 436 -1.22 -6.51 12.68
N LEU A 437 -1.64 -7.75 12.51
CA LEU A 437 -3.07 -8.05 12.39
C LEU A 437 -3.76 -7.76 13.72
N ALA A 438 -4.89 -7.08 13.66
CA ALA A 438 -5.65 -6.68 14.84
C ALA A 438 -7.14 -6.92 14.62
N CYS A 439 -7.84 -7.13 15.72
CA CYS A 439 -9.29 -7.12 15.81
C CYS A 439 -9.73 -5.98 16.71
N VAL A 440 -10.68 -5.18 16.24
CA VAL A 440 -11.29 -4.07 16.98
C VAL A 440 -12.80 -4.27 17.03
N ASP A 441 -13.38 -4.12 18.22
CA ASP A 441 -14.82 -4.02 18.41
C ASP A 441 -15.30 -2.68 17.82
N LEU A 442 -16.21 -2.72 16.84
CA LEU A 442 -16.66 -1.51 16.14
C LEU A 442 -17.68 -0.70 16.96
N GLU A 443 -18.30 -1.30 17.97
CA GLU A 443 -19.20 -0.60 18.87
C GLU A 443 -18.42 0.27 19.86
N THR A 444 -17.41 -0.31 20.53
CA THR A 444 -16.66 0.40 21.59
C THR A 444 -15.38 1.08 21.10
N GLY A 445 -14.82 0.63 19.98
CA GLY A 445 -13.50 1.04 19.49
C GLY A 445 -12.33 0.36 20.21
N ASP A 446 -12.60 -0.62 21.07
CA ASP A 446 -11.56 -1.36 21.79
C ASP A 446 -10.88 -2.40 20.91
N ARG A 447 -9.54 -2.46 21.02
CA ARG A 447 -8.76 -3.51 20.37
C ARG A 447 -8.77 -4.77 21.22
N LEU A 448 -9.39 -5.83 20.71
CA LEU A 448 -9.47 -7.13 21.36
C LEU A 448 -8.12 -7.85 21.35
N TRP A 449 -7.43 -7.84 20.22
CA TRP A 449 -6.09 -8.43 20.08
C TRP A 449 -5.27 -7.76 18.97
N LYS A 450 -3.93 -7.95 19.03
CA LYS A 450 -2.97 -7.44 18.02
C LYS A 450 -1.76 -8.37 17.89
N GLU A 451 -1.76 -9.22 16.87
CA GLU A 451 -0.76 -10.26 16.69
C GLU A 451 -0.30 -10.40 15.23
N GLY A 452 0.70 -11.27 15.01
CA GLY A 452 1.35 -11.40 13.71
C GLY A 452 2.16 -10.16 13.31
N ARG A 453 3.05 -10.30 12.33
CA ARG A 453 3.90 -9.23 11.82
C ARG A 453 3.95 -9.32 10.31
N TYR A 454 3.19 -8.47 9.66
CA TYR A 454 2.95 -8.46 8.22
C TYR A 454 3.50 -7.21 7.54
N ALA A 455 4.02 -6.26 8.33
CA ALA A 455 4.55 -4.99 7.87
C ALA A 455 3.50 -4.26 7.00
N SER A 456 3.86 -3.59 5.92
CA SER A 456 2.88 -2.89 5.08
C SER A 456 2.18 -3.82 4.08
N GLY A 457 1.67 -4.94 4.59
CA GLY A 457 0.93 -5.95 3.85
C GLY A 457 -0.54 -5.58 3.56
N GLN A 458 -1.26 -6.53 2.97
CA GLN A 458 -2.66 -6.40 2.58
C GLN A 458 -3.52 -7.55 3.11
N THR A 459 -4.82 -7.31 3.28
CA THR A 459 -5.76 -8.28 3.83
C THR A 459 -7.01 -8.40 2.95
N LEU A 460 -7.54 -9.62 2.84
CA LEU A 460 -8.89 -9.89 2.37
C LEU A 460 -9.61 -10.74 3.42
N LEU A 461 -10.86 -10.39 3.72
CA LEU A 461 -11.76 -11.24 4.47
C LEU A 461 -12.48 -12.16 3.49
N VAL A 462 -12.43 -13.46 3.75
CA VAL A 462 -13.04 -14.51 2.95
C VAL A 462 -13.87 -15.40 3.85
N ASP A 463 -15.19 -15.28 3.81
CA ASP A 463 -16.11 -15.89 4.77
C ASP A 463 -15.72 -15.55 6.22
N ASP A 464 -15.16 -16.51 6.96
CA ASP A 464 -14.69 -16.38 8.34
C ASP A 464 -13.15 -16.49 8.46
N LEU A 465 -12.44 -16.24 7.36
CA LEU A 465 -11.00 -16.37 7.22
C LEU A 465 -10.38 -15.06 6.71
N LEU A 466 -9.12 -14.83 7.04
CA LEU A 466 -8.33 -13.72 6.55
C LEU A 466 -7.21 -14.26 5.67
N ILE A 467 -7.15 -13.82 4.42
CA ILE A 467 -5.95 -13.93 3.59
C ILE A 467 -5.10 -12.70 3.88
N VAL A 468 -3.89 -12.91 4.41
CA VAL A 468 -2.96 -11.84 4.76
C VAL A 468 -1.70 -11.95 3.91
N GLN A 469 -1.55 -11.05 2.95
CA GLN A 469 -0.34 -10.94 2.15
C GLN A 469 0.65 -10.01 2.85
N SER A 470 1.74 -10.56 3.34
CA SER A 470 2.80 -9.80 4.00
C SER A 470 3.61 -8.96 3.00
N GLU A 471 4.22 -7.88 3.47
CA GLU A 471 5.09 -7.04 2.64
C GLU A 471 6.28 -7.81 2.03
N GLY A 472 6.75 -8.86 2.70
CA GLY A 472 7.84 -9.71 2.22
C GLY A 472 7.43 -10.68 1.12
N GLY A 473 6.12 -10.83 0.85
CA GLY A 473 5.59 -11.67 -0.22
C GLY A 473 4.96 -12.99 0.21
N ALA A 474 5.09 -13.39 1.49
CA ALA A 474 4.36 -14.55 2.01
C ALA A 474 2.86 -14.26 2.12
N VAL A 475 2.03 -15.25 1.80
CA VAL A 475 0.57 -15.20 1.98
C VAL A 475 0.20 -16.15 3.11
N HIS A 476 -0.53 -15.63 4.09
CA HIS A 476 -0.99 -16.36 5.27
C HIS A 476 -2.51 -16.52 5.22
N LEU A 477 -2.98 -17.61 5.82
CA LEU A 477 -4.36 -17.80 6.18
C LEU A 477 -4.49 -17.66 7.70
N ALA A 478 -5.49 -16.93 8.18
CA ALA A 478 -5.81 -16.81 9.60
C ALA A 478 -7.33 -16.89 9.83
N ALA A 479 -7.76 -17.23 11.04
CA ALA A 479 -9.18 -17.16 11.39
C ALA A 479 -9.60 -15.70 11.70
N ALA A 480 -10.77 -15.28 11.19
CA ALA A 480 -11.39 -14.01 11.54
C ALA A 480 -12.29 -14.18 12.76
N LYS A 481 -11.72 -14.15 13.97
CA LYS A 481 -12.48 -14.36 15.20
C LYS A 481 -12.06 -13.41 16.34
N PRO A 482 -13.00 -12.92 17.16
CA PRO A 482 -12.71 -11.91 18.18
C PRO A 482 -11.96 -12.48 19.38
N GLU A 483 -12.00 -13.79 19.62
CA GLU A 483 -11.39 -14.44 20.80
C GLU A 483 -9.86 -14.46 20.74
N GLY A 484 -9.28 -14.35 19.54
CA GLY A 484 -7.84 -14.32 19.39
C GLY A 484 -7.33 -14.69 18.00
N TYR A 485 -6.04 -14.43 17.80
CA TYR A 485 -5.32 -14.76 16.58
C TYR A 485 -5.08 -16.28 16.46
N GLU A 486 -5.40 -16.83 15.29
CA GLU A 486 -5.13 -18.23 14.92
C GLU A 486 -4.53 -18.26 13.52
N ASP A 487 -3.28 -18.72 13.42
CA ASP A 487 -2.58 -18.95 12.14
C ASP A 487 -2.98 -20.32 11.59
N LEU A 488 -3.44 -20.33 10.34
CA LEU A 488 -3.96 -21.51 9.65
C LEU A 488 -3.00 -22.02 8.57
N GLY A 489 -1.83 -21.39 8.45
CA GLY A 489 -0.76 -21.76 7.54
C GLY A 489 -0.43 -20.67 6.54
N LYS A 490 0.63 -20.89 5.75
CA LYS A 490 1.14 -19.92 4.80
C LYS A 490 1.80 -20.56 3.60
N VAL A 491 1.97 -19.77 2.55
CA VAL A 491 2.83 -20.06 1.40
C VAL A 491 3.79 -18.91 1.16
N GLU A 492 5.03 -19.23 0.81
CA GLU A 492 6.04 -18.24 0.40
C GLU A 492 5.77 -17.86 -1.06
N ALA A 493 4.75 -17.01 -1.27
CA ALA A 493 4.19 -16.78 -2.59
C ALA A 493 5.11 -15.96 -3.50
N LEU A 494 5.70 -14.90 -2.96
CA LEU A 494 6.46 -13.88 -3.69
C LEU A 494 7.80 -13.59 -3.01
N SER A 495 8.79 -13.14 -3.77
CA SER A 495 10.18 -13.00 -3.31
C SER A 495 10.65 -11.57 -3.05
N SER A 496 9.76 -10.58 -3.20
CA SER A 496 10.09 -9.14 -3.15
C SER A 496 9.08 -8.35 -2.32
N LYS A 497 9.36 -7.05 -2.18
CA LYS A 497 8.48 -6.07 -1.55
C LYS A 497 7.12 -6.11 -2.24
N THR A 498 6.05 -6.28 -1.47
CA THR A 498 4.71 -6.53 -2.01
C THR A 498 3.68 -5.65 -1.31
N TRP A 499 3.14 -4.66 -2.01
CA TRP A 499 2.08 -3.77 -1.52
C TRP A 499 0.75 -3.93 -2.27
N ASN A 500 0.72 -4.78 -3.29
CA ASN A 500 -0.45 -5.08 -4.11
C ASN A 500 -1.52 -5.76 -3.25
N HIS A 501 -2.80 -5.41 -3.45
CA HIS A 501 -3.88 -6.18 -2.81
C HIS A 501 -3.98 -7.56 -3.48
N PRO A 502 -4.13 -8.67 -2.72
CA PRO A 502 -4.44 -9.95 -3.32
C PRO A 502 -5.82 -9.90 -3.99
N THR A 503 -6.02 -10.72 -5.02
CA THR A 503 -7.32 -10.87 -5.70
C THR A 503 -7.71 -12.33 -5.67
N LEU A 504 -8.87 -12.65 -5.07
CA LEU A 504 -9.41 -14.02 -5.05
C LEU A 504 -10.63 -14.11 -5.97
N ALA A 505 -10.45 -14.78 -7.12
CA ALA A 505 -11.50 -15.02 -8.11
C ALA A 505 -12.07 -16.44 -7.91
N GLY A 506 -13.09 -16.56 -7.06
CA GLY A 506 -13.61 -17.85 -6.62
C GLY A 506 -12.60 -18.53 -5.70
N ARG A 507 -11.91 -19.56 -6.19
CA ARG A 507 -10.80 -20.22 -5.47
C ARG A 507 -9.41 -19.91 -6.04
N TYR A 508 -9.33 -19.04 -7.04
CA TYR A 508 -8.06 -18.69 -7.70
C TYR A 508 -7.51 -17.40 -7.10
N LEU A 509 -6.44 -17.52 -6.33
CA LEU A 509 -5.76 -16.40 -5.67
C LEU A 509 -4.64 -15.89 -6.57
N LEU A 510 -4.81 -14.68 -7.11
CA LEU A 510 -3.77 -13.93 -7.78
C LEU A 510 -3.05 -13.01 -6.79
N VAL A 511 -1.73 -13.10 -6.79
CA VAL A 511 -0.84 -12.22 -6.06
C VAL A 511 0.31 -11.79 -6.96
N ARG A 512 0.82 -10.58 -6.77
CA ARG A 512 1.98 -10.08 -7.50
C ARG A 512 2.76 -9.09 -6.67
N ASN A 513 4.01 -8.84 -7.08
CA ASN A 513 4.82 -7.73 -6.63
C ASN A 513 5.34 -6.93 -7.85
N ASP A 514 6.46 -6.22 -7.66
CA ASP A 514 7.15 -5.42 -8.68
C ASP A 514 7.92 -6.25 -9.73
N ARG A 515 7.91 -7.59 -9.65
CA ARG A 515 8.81 -8.47 -10.41
C ARG A 515 8.14 -9.74 -10.92
N GLU A 516 7.25 -10.31 -10.13
CA GLU A 516 6.58 -11.56 -10.44
C GLU A 516 5.10 -11.55 -10.05
N ALA A 517 4.31 -12.31 -10.80
CA ALA A 517 2.91 -12.58 -10.57
C ALA A 517 2.69 -14.08 -10.47
N VAL A 518 1.78 -14.50 -9.59
CA VAL A 518 1.51 -15.90 -9.28
C VAL A 518 0.00 -16.09 -9.13
N CYS A 519 -0.51 -17.21 -9.63
CA CYS A 519 -1.85 -17.68 -9.35
C CYS A 519 -1.81 -19.00 -8.60
N TYR A 520 -2.53 -19.06 -7.49
CA TYR A 520 -2.74 -20.27 -6.70
C TYR A 520 -4.18 -20.75 -6.84
N GLU A 521 -4.36 -22.06 -6.97
CA GLU A 521 -5.63 -22.74 -6.72
C GLU A 521 -5.71 -23.06 -5.22
N LEU A 522 -6.64 -22.41 -4.52
CA LEU A 522 -6.84 -22.60 -3.09
C LEU A 522 -7.70 -23.84 -2.79
N PRO A 523 -7.38 -24.61 -1.75
CA PRO A 523 -8.23 -25.71 -1.30
C PRO A 523 -9.57 -25.18 -0.75
N VAL A 524 -10.66 -25.90 -1.00
CA VAL A 524 -12.02 -25.59 -0.51
C VAL A 524 -12.56 -26.77 0.29
N ARG A 525 -13.50 -26.51 1.19
CA ARG A 525 -14.21 -27.55 1.95
C ARG A 525 -15.28 -28.18 1.05
N GLU A 526 -15.47 -29.49 1.21
CA GLU A 526 -16.56 -30.23 0.57
C GLU A 526 -17.94 -29.77 1.02
#